data_AF-A0A3B5KKL0-F1
#
_entry.id   AF-A0A3B5KKL0-F1
#
_cell.length_a   1.000
_cell.length_b   1.000
_cell.length_c   1.000
_cell.angle_alpha   90.00
_cell.angle_beta   90.00
_cell.angle_gamma   90.00
#
_symmetry.space_group_name_H-M   'P 1'
#
loop_
_entity.id
_entity.type
_entity.pdbx_description
1 polymer ?
#
loop_
_entity_poly.entity_id
_entity_poly.type
_entity_poly.pdbx_seq_one_letter_code
_entity_poly.pdbx_strand_id
1 'polypeptide(L)'
;AAAPHFSSDPSLSSCRSESARLADPPPPSRPDPNVYPPPAVLQILSARAQLPVQQFEEEIMATVEQNPVVIIRGATGCGKTTQVPQYILDRFIKGGRASDCNIVVTQPRRISAVSVAERVAYERGEDLGKSCGYSVRFESVLPRPHASVLFCTVGTQSRQQGEPCCRSHHVIVDEIHERDINTDFLLVVLRDVVQAFPDVRIILMSATIDTTMFREYFFNCPIIEVFGRTFPVQDYTVKATRTNHIEKKYF
;
A
#
# COMPACT_ATOMS: atom_id res chain seq x y z
N ALA A 1 37.38 20.69 -7.89
CA ALA A 1 36.90 21.63 -8.92
C ALA A 1 35.52 21.16 -9.38
N ALA A 2 34.52 22.05 -9.25
CA ALA A 2 33.14 22.03 -9.75
C ALA A 2 32.27 20.77 -9.52
N ALA A 3 31.34 20.88 -8.56
CA ALA A 3 30.10 20.11 -8.54
C ALA A 3 29.16 20.62 -9.65
N PRO A 4 28.35 19.77 -10.30
CA PRO A 4 27.38 20.24 -11.27
C PRO A 4 26.25 20.99 -10.56
N HIS A 5 26.08 22.26 -10.92
CA HIS A 5 24.91 23.06 -10.59
C HIS A 5 23.67 22.41 -11.21
N PHE A 6 22.81 21.81 -10.38
CA PHE A 6 21.43 21.54 -10.76
C PHE A 6 20.72 22.89 -10.80
N SER A 7 20.40 23.34 -12.01
CA SER A 7 19.52 24.47 -12.26
C SER A 7 18.17 24.22 -11.59
N SER A 8 17.74 25.16 -10.76
CA SER A 8 16.40 25.21 -10.19
C SER A 8 15.37 25.34 -11.31
N ASP A 9 14.76 24.21 -11.69
CA ASP A 9 13.68 24.17 -12.66
C ASP A 9 12.46 24.91 -12.09
N PRO A 10 11.99 26.01 -12.72
CA PRO A 10 10.87 26.82 -12.20
C PRO A 10 9.50 26.12 -12.30
N SER A 11 9.43 24.93 -12.90
CA SER A 11 8.19 24.15 -13.03
C SER A 11 7.73 23.53 -11.70
N LEU A 12 8.67 23.23 -10.79
CA LEU A 12 8.41 22.63 -9.47
C LEU A 12 7.80 23.61 -8.45
N SER A 13 7.97 24.92 -8.66
CA SER A 13 7.45 25.95 -7.73
C SER A 13 5.99 26.33 -8.00
N SER A 14 5.43 25.97 -9.17
CA SER A 14 4.05 26.32 -9.55
C SER A 14 2.98 25.43 -8.90
N CYS A 15 3.35 24.26 -8.39
CA CYS A 15 2.43 23.28 -7.78
C CYS A 15 1.72 23.77 -6.50
N ARG A 16 2.10 24.93 -5.95
CA ARG A 16 1.48 25.48 -4.72
C ARG A 16 0.24 26.34 -4.96
N SER A 17 -0.17 26.63 -6.19
CA SER A 17 -1.11 27.75 -6.44
C SER A 17 -2.53 27.41 -6.92
N GLU A 18 -2.90 26.14 -7.14
CA GLU A 18 -4.28 25.79 -7.55
C GLU A 18 -4.88 24.64 -6.73
N SER A 19 -4.75 24.69 -5.40
CA SER A 19 -5.72 24.03 -4.51
C SER A 19 -6.83 25.04 -4.19
N ALA A 20 -7.73 25.26 -5.14
CA ALA A 20 -9.05 25.76 -4.79
C ALA A 20 -9.61 24.79 -3.76
N ARG A 21 -9.79 25.25 -2.51
CA ARG A 21 -10.47 24.48 -1.46
C ARG A 21 -11.89 24.22 -1.94
N LEU A 22 -12.10 23.15 -2.70
CA LEU A 22 -13.43 22.58 -2.83
C LEU A 22 -13.87 22.30 -1.40
N ALA A 23 -14.99 22.90 -1.00
CA ALA A 23 -15.57 22.64 0.32
C ALA A 23 -15.62 21.13 0.52
N ASP A 24 -15.10 20.67 1.67
CA ASP A 24 -15.14 19.26 2.01
C ASP A 24 -16.58 18.76 1.79
N PRO A 25 -16.78 17.62 1.11
CA PRO A 25 -18.10 17.02 1.06
C PRO A 25 -18.61 16.92 2.49
N PRO A 26 -19.89 17.24 2.75
CA PRO A 26 -20.41 17.17 4.10
C PRO A 26 -20.06 15.80 4.69
N PRO A 27 -19.60 15.74 5.95
CA PRO A 27 -19.25 14.47 6.56
C PRO A 27 -20.43 13.51 6.37
N PRO A 28 -20.19 12.24 6.02
CA PRO A 28 -21.27 11.29 5.84
C PRO A 28 -22.16 11.38 7.07
N SER A 29 -23.47 11.55 6.86
CA SER A 29 -24.45 11.57 7.93
C SER A 29 -24.15 10.39 8.84
N ARG A 30 -23.98 10.64 10.15
CA ARG A 30 -23.74 9.56 11.12
C ARG A 30 -24.75 8.46 10.82
N PRO A 31 -24.31 7.20 10.63
CA PRO A 31 -25.24 6.12 10.38
C PRO A 31 -26.27 6.13 11.51
N ASP A 32 -27.55 6.11 11.12
CA ASP A 32 -28.64 6.06 12.09
C ASP A 32 -28.35 4.90 13.06
N PRO A 33 -28.27 5.14 14.37
CA PRO A 33 -27.97 4.10 15.35
C PRO A 33 -28.96 2.92 15.33
N ASN A 34 -30.13 3.08 14.69
CA ASN A 34 -31.12 2.02 14.48
C ASN A 34 -30.97 1.27 13.15
N VAL A 35 -30.07 1.70 12.25
CA VAL A 35 -29.80 1.01 11.00
C VAL A 35 -28.66 0.02 11.23
N TYR A 36 -29.04 -1.22 11.52
CA TYR A 36 -28.07 -2.31 11.59
C TYR A 36 -27.46 -2.56 10.21
N PRO A 37 -26.13 -2.68 10.12
CA PRO A 37 -25.50 -3.06 8.87
C PRO A 37 -26.02 -4.45 8.44
N PRO A 38 -26.18 -4.71 7.12
CA PRO A 38 -26.63 -6.00 6.63
C PRO A 38 -25.79 -7.14 7.22
N PRO A 39 -26.36 -8.35 7.46
CA PRO A 39 -25.62 -9.47 8.04
C PRO A 39 -24.31 -9.82 7.32
N ALA A 40 -24.26 -9.65 5.99
CA ALA A 40 -23.06 -9.83 5.19
C ALA A 40 -21.93 -8.86 5.57
N VAL A 41 -22.26 -7.60 5.87
CA VAL A 41 -21.29 -6.59 6.29
C VAL A 41 -20.74 -6.93 7.69
N LEU A 42 -21.60 -7.39 8.61
CA LEU A 42 -21.17 -7.85 9.94
C LEU A 42 -20.18 -9.03 9.85
N GLN A 43 -20.43 -9.99 8.96
CA GLN A 43 -19.52 -11.12 8.72
C GLN A 43 -18.16 -10.65 8.20
N ILE A 44 -18.14 -9.70 7.26
CA ILE A 44 -16.92 -9.12 6.72
C ILE A 44 -16.12 -8.41 7.82
N LEU A 45 -16.78 -7.57 8.63
CA LEU A 45 -16.14 -6.86 9.75
C LEU A 45 -15.56 -7.84 10.78
N SER A 46 -16.31 -8.90 11.12
CA SER A 46 -15.82 -9.97 12.00
C SER A 46 -14.61 -10.68 11.41
N ALA A 47 -14.61 -10.97 10.10
CA ALA A 47 -13.48 -11.63 9.45
C ALA A 47 -12.22 -10.75 9.44
N ARG A 48 -12.38 -9.44 9.16
CA ARG A 48 -11.28 -8.46 9.21
C ARG A 48 -10.67 -8.38 10.61
N ALA A 49 -11.51 -8.31 11.64
CA ALA A 49 -11.07 -8.24 13.03
C ALA A 49 -10.27 -9.47 13.52
N GLN A 50 -10.36 -10.60 12.81
CA GLN A 50 -9.63 -11.83 13.13
C GLN A 50 -8.23 -11.90 12.47
N LEU A 51 -7.92 -10.99 11.53
CA LEU A 51 -6.62 -10.96 10.86
C LEU A 51 -5.51 -10.55 11.86
N PRO A 52 -4.32 -11.18 11.82
CA PRO A 52 -3.25 -10.86 12.76
C PRO A 52 -2.85 -9.39 12.79
N VAL A 53 -2.85 -8.71 11.63
CA VAL A 53 -2.51 -7.28 11.54
C VAL A 53 -3.46 -6.37 12.32
N GLN A 54 -4.67 -6.82 12.66
CA GLN A 54 -5.63 -6.05 13.47
C GLN A 54 -5.07 -5.68 14.84
N GLN A 55 -4.27 -6.56 15.46
CA GLN A 55 -3.69 -6.32 16.79
C GLN A 55 -2.66 -5.17 16.79
N PHE A 56 -2.17 -4.81 15.60
CA PHE A 56 -1.14 -3.79 15.38
C PHE A 56 -1.71 -2.51 14.78
N GLU A 57 -3.04 -2.36 14.63
CA GLU A 57 -3.65 -1.20 13.97
C GLU A 57 -3.18 0.13 14.58
N GLU A 58 -3.30 0.30 15.90
CA GLU A 58 -2.90 1.57 16.55
C GLU A 58 -1.37 1.79 16.50
N GLU A 59 -0.55 0.73 16.61
CA GLU A 59 0.91 0.84 16.47
C GLU A 59 1.31 1.28 15.05
N ILE A 60 0.69 0.67 14.03
CA ILE A 60 0.89 1.03 12.62
C ILE A 60 0.50 2.48 12.40
N MET A 61 -0.69 2.88 12.84
CA MET A 61 -1.18 4.24 12.63
C MET A 61 -0.31 5.27 13.35
N ALA A 62 0.05 5.05 14.61
CA ALA A 62 0.91 5.96 15.36
C ALA A 62 2.30 6.10 14.72
N THR A 63 2.89 4.99 14.26
CA THR A 63 4.22 5.00 13.64
C THR A 63 4.20 5.69 12.27
N VAL A 64 3.18 5.44 11.44
CA VAL A 64 3.00 6.08 10.12
C VAL A 64 2.76 7.58 10.26
N GLU A 65 2.05 8.04 11.30
CA GLU A 65 1.85 9.48 11.53
C GLU A 65 3.18 10.19 11.90
N GLN A 66 4.03 9.53 12.69
CA GLN A 66 5.25 10.13 13.26
C GLN A 66 6.49 10.00 12.36
N ASN A 67 6.49 9.10 11.37
CA ASN A 67 7.67 8.78 10.59
C ASN A 67 7.39 8.91 9.08
N PRO A 68 8.28 9.56 8.31
CA PRO A 68 8.10 9.70 6.87
C PRO A 68 8.17 8.36 6.13
N VAL A 69 8.90 7.39 6.66
CA VAL A 69 9.02 6.04 6.12
C VAL A 69 8.83 5.03 7.25
N VAL A 70 8.07 3.97 7.00
CA VAL A 70 7.85 2.85 7.93
C VAL A 70 7.94 1.54 7.17
N ILE A 71 8.61 0.54 7.75
CA ILE A 71 8.61 -0.82 7.24
C ILE A 71 7.64 -1.66 8.06
N ILE A 72 6.72 -2.36 7.41
CA ILE A 72 5.81 -3.32 8.05
C ILE A 72 6.14 -4.71 7.52
N ARG A 73 6.71 -5.56 8.37
CA ARG A 73 7.01 -6.95 8.01
C ARG A 73 6.08 -7.93 8.73
N GLY A 74 5.73 -9.02 8.07
CA GLY A 74 4.94 -10.09 8.66
C GLY A 74 4.55 -11.12 7.61
N ALA A 75 4.24 -12.36 8.00
CA ALA A 75 3.99 -13.44 7.04
C ALA A 75 2.86 -13.14 6.02
N THR A 76 2.85 -13.85 4.89
CA THR A 76 1.72 -13.80 3.95
C THR A 76 0.42 -14.24 4.66
N GLY A 77 -0.71 -13.66 4.26
CA GLY A 77 -2.00 -13.93 4.89
C GLY A 77 -2.24 -13.24 6.24
N CYS A 78 -1.28 -12.47 6.79
CA CYS A 78 -1.51 -11.71 8.03
C CYS A 78 -2.42 -10.48 7.84
N GLY A 79 -2.73 -10.09 6.60
CA GLY A 79 -3.68 -9.03 6.25
C GLY A 79 -3.07 -7.67 5.88
N LYS A 80 -1.73 -7.52 5.79
CA LYS A 80 -1.05 -6.24 5.49
C LYS A 80 -1.65 -5.52 4.27
N THR A 81 -1.58 -6.19 3.12
CA THR A 81 -1.99 -5.69 1.81
C THR A 81 -3.43 -5.19 1.74
N THR A 82 -4.35 -5.86 2.44
CA THR A 82 -5.77 -5.50 2.43
C THR A 82 -6.13 -4.50 3.53
N GLN A 83 -5.55 -4.61 4.72
CA GLN A 83 -6.01 -3.84 5.88
C GLN A 83 -5.23 -2.55 6.12
N VAL A 84 -3.90 -2.50 5.91
CA VAL A 84 -3.10 -1.29 6.17
C VAL A 84 -3.60 -0.06 5.40
N PRO A 85 -3.91 -0.16 4.09
CA PRO A 85 -4.49 0.98 3.36
C PRO A 85 -5.86 1.39 3.92
N GLN A 86 -6.66 0.42 4.37
CA GLN A 86 -7.98 0.68 4.95
C GLN A 86 -7.89 1.37 6.32
N TYR A 87 -6.93 1.00 7.17
CA TYR A 87 -6.70 1.66 8.46
C TYR A 87 -6.35 3.14 8.27
N ILE A 88 -5.43 3.42 7.33
CA ILE A 88 -5.05 4.79 6.99
C ILE A 88 -6.28 5.56 6.49
N LEU A 89 -6.99 5.01 5.50
CA LEU A 89 -8.17 5.67 4.94
C LEU A 89 -9.25 5.94 6.00
N ASP A 90 -9.58 4.93 6.81
CA ASP A 90 -10.62 5.02 7.84
C ASP A 90 -10.23 6.02 8.94
N ARG A 91 -8.93 6.15 9.30
CA ARG A 91 -8.45 7.16 10.25
C ARG A 91 -8.68 8.58 9.74
N PHE A 92 -8.36 8.85 8.47
CA PHE A 92 -8.58 10.16 7.87
C PHE A 92 -10.07 10.50 7.73
N ILE A 93 -10.90 9.54 7.34
CA ILE A 93 -12.36 9.72 7.27
C ILE A 93 -12.93 10.02 8.67
N LYS A 94 -12.60 9.22 9.69
CA LYS A 94 -13.08 9.41 11.07
C LYS A 94 -12.58 10.72 11.68
N GLY A 95 -11.39 11.16 11.29
CA GLY A 95 -10.80 12.43 11.72
C GLY A 95 -11.31 13.66 10.98
N GLY A 96 -12.25 13.52 10.03
CA GLY A 96 -12.77 14.65 9.26
C GLY A 96 -11.79 15.24 8.24
N ARG A 97 -10.76 14.47 7.85
CA ARG A 97 -9.70 14.87 6.90
C ARG A 97 -9.75 14.01 5.62
N ALA A 98 -10.94 13.62 5.19
CA ALA A 98 -11.11 12.68 4.09
C ALA A 98 -10.51 13.19 2.76
N SER A 99 -10.61 14.50 2.50
CA SER A 99 -10.05 15.19 1.33
C SER A 99 -8.52 15.12 1.27
N ASP A 100 -7.85 15.08 2.42
CA ASP A 100 -6.40 14.99 2.57
C ASP A 100 -5.85 13.56 2.41
N CYS A 101 -6.70 12.57 2.13
CA CYS A 101 -6.26 11.17 2.06
C CYS A 101 -6.34 10.64 0.63
N ASN A 102 -5.18 10.37 0.03
CA ASN A 102 -5.09 9.59 -1.19
C ASN A 102 -3.95 8.58 -1.08
N ILE A 103 -4.28 7.31 -1.29
CA ILE A 103 -3.39 6.18 -1.03
C ILE A 103 -3.12 5.46 -2.34
N VAL A 104 -1.84 5.31 -2.68
CA VAL A 104 -1.39 4.45 -3.78
C VAL A 104 -0.70 3.23 -3.22
N VAL A 105 -1.11 2.05 -3.67
CA VAL A 105 -0.49 0.77 -3.29
C VAL A 105 0.07 0.10 -4.52
N THR A 106 1.39 -0.05 -4.59
CA THR A 106 2.03 -0.74 -5.70
C THR A 106 2.12 -2.23 -5.42
N GLN A 107 1.82 -3.03 -6.44
CA GLN A 107 1.91 -4.49 -6.46
C GLN A 107 2.85 -4.93 -7.58
N PRO A 108 3.68 -5.97 -7.36
CA PRO A 108 4.61 -6.46 -8.40
C PRO A 108 3.87 -7.10 -9.57
N ARG A 109 2.67 -7.67 -9.34
CA ARG A 109 1.94 -8.46 -10.32
C ARG A 109 0.57 -7.85 -10.63
N ARG A 110 0.20 -7.85 -11.91
CA ARG A 110 -1.11 -7.37 -12.40
C ARG A 110 -2.28 -8.07 -11.70
N ILE A 111 -2.22 -9.40 -11.61
CA ILE A 111 -3.29 -10.19 -10.99
C ILE A 111 -3.45 -9.85 -9.50
N SER A 112 -2.36 -9.55 -8.79
CA SER A 112 -2.39 -9.11 -7.39
C SER A 112 -3.05 -7.74 -7.26
N ALA A 113 -2.69 -6.77 -8.11
CA ALA A 113 -3.31 -5.44 -8.09
C ALA A 113 -4.84 -5.49 -8.29
N VAL A 114 -5.29 -6.26 -9.28
CA VAL A 114 -6.73 -6.41 -9.59
C VAL A 114 -7.46 -7.13 -8.46
N SER A 115 -6.99 -8.32 -8.08
CA SER A 115 -7.68 -9.15 -7.07
C SER A 115 -7.71 -8.51 -5.68
N VAL A 116 -6.65 -7.79 -5.28
CA VAL A 116 -6.64 -7.06 -4.01
C VAL A 116 -7.60 -5.87 -4.05
N ALA A 117 -7.65 -5.12 -5.16
CA ALA A 117 -8.60 -4.02 -5.29
C ALA A 117 -10.05 -4.50 -5.21
N GLU A 118 -10.38 -5.59 -5.91
CA GLU A 118 -11.69 -6.24 -5.85
C GLU A 118 -12.02 -6.70 -4.42
N ARG A 119 -11.05 -7.33 -3.76
CA ARG A 119 -11.18 -7.80 -2.38
C ARG A 119 -11.45 -6.64 -1.42
N VAL A 120 -10.72 -5.55 -1.53
CA VAL A 120 -10.88 -4.36 -0.67
C VAL A 120 -12.19 -3.66 -0.95
N ALA A 121 -12.62 -3.53 -2.20
CA ALA A 121 -13.93 -2.99 -2.54
C ALA A 121 -15.07 -3.82 -1.91
N TYR A 122 -14.98 -5.15 -2.05
CA TYR A 122 -15.90 -6.09 -1.41
C TYR A 122 -15.92 -5.95 0.12
N GLU A 123 -14.74 -5.86 0.76
CA GLU A 123 -14.62 -5.68 2.21
C GLU A 123 -15.22 -4.36 2.72
N ARG A 124 -15.34 -3.36 1.84
CA ARG A 124 -15.98 -2.07 2.14
C ARG A 124 -17.46 -2.04 1.77
N GLY A 125 -18.00 -3.10 1.17
CA GLY A 125 -19.38 -3.12 0.66
C GLY A 125 -19.60 -2.14 -0.49
N GLU A 126 -18.55 -1.85 -1.26
CA GLU A 126 -18.56 -0.90 -2.38
C GLU A 126 -18.23 -1.61 -3.70
N ASP A 127 -18.70 -1.05 -4.82
CA ASP A 127 -18.21 -1.44 -6.14
C ASP A 127 -16.82 -0.82 -6.39
N LEU A 128 -16.02 -1.47 -7.24
CA LEU A 128 -14.80 -0.86 -7.77
C LEU A 128 -15.09 0.50 -8.40
N GLY A 129 -14.14 1.42 -8.27
CA GLY A 129 -14.25 2.80 -8.77
C GLY A 129 -14.90 3.78 -7.80
N LYS A 130 -15.39 3.31 -6.64
CA LYS A 130 -15.79 4.17 -5.52
C LYS A 130 -14.58 4.50 -4.65
N SER A 131 -14.46 3.98 -3.43
CA SER A 131 -13.29 4.22 -2.57
C SER A 131 -12.05 3.42 -2.95
N CYS A 132 -12.19 2.40 -3.79
CA CYS A 132 -11.13 1.48 -4.15
C CYS A 132 -11.12 1.25 -5.66
N GLY A 133 -9.94 1.19 -6.25
CA GLY A 133 -9.77 0.91 -7.66
C GLY A 133 -8.40 0.35 -7.99
N TYR A 134 -8.18 0.05 -9.26
CA TYR A 134 -6.87 -0.37 -9.73
C TYR A 134 -6.47 0.28 -11.05
N SER A 135 -5.17 0.30 -11.32
CA SER A 135 -4.60 0.70 -12.60
C SER A 135 -3.46 -0.24 -12.98
N VAL A 136 -3.63 -1.01 -14.04
CA VAL A 136 -2.64 -1.92 -14.57
C VAL A 136 -2.46 -1.68 -16.07
N ARG A 137 -1.50 -2.35 -16.71
CA ARG A 137 -1.23 -2.10 -18.13
C ARG A 137 -2.45 -2.51 -18.96
N PHE A 138 -2.97 -1.56 -19.73
CA PHE A 138 -4.14 -1.68 -20.62
C PHE A 138 -5.51 -1.79 -19.94
N GLU A 139 -5.60 -1.68 -18.61
CA GLU A 139 -6.85 -1.85 -17.89
C GLU A 139 -6.85 -1.03 -16.60
N SER A 140 -7.92 -0.29 -16.35
CA SER A 140 -8.01 0.55 -15.15
C SER A 140 -9.47 0.80 -14.76
N VAL A 141 -9.74 0.70 -13.47
CA VAL A 141 -10.97 1.18 -12.83
C VAL A 141 -10.54 2.10 -11.70
N LEU A 142 -10.58 3.41 -11.94
CA LEU A 142 -10.02 4.40 -11.02
C LEU A 142 -11.01 4.72 -9.91
N PRO A 143 -10.55 4.84 -8.65
CA PRO A 143 -11.40 5.30 -7.56
C PRO A 143 -11.72 6.80 -7.71
N ARG A 144 -12.61 7.31 -6.85
CA ARG A 144 -12.82 8.76 -6.70
C ARG A 144 -11.49 9.50 -6.38
N PRO A 145 -11.39 10.82 -6.63
CA PRO A 145 -10.12 11.54 -6.49
C PRO A 145 -9.56 11.70 -5.06
N HIS A 146 -10.41 11.59 -4.04
CA HIS A 146 -10.06 11.78 -2.63
C HIS A 146 -10.69 10.70 -1.75
N ALA A 147 -10.12 10.47 -0.57
CA ALA A 147 -10.52 9.43 0.36
C ALA A 147 -10.55 8.06 -0.33
N SER A 148 -9.48 7.70 -1.04
CA SER A 148 -9.44 6.55 -1.94
C SER A 148 -8.15 5.75 -1.85
N VAL A 149 -8.23 4.48 -2.26
CA VAL A 149 -7.09 3.59 -2.44
C VAL A 149 -7.00 3.16 -3.91
N LEU A 150 -5.84 3.38 -4.53
CA LEU A 150 -5.52 2.91 -5.87
C LEU A 150 -4.46 1.81 -5.81
N PHE A 151 -4.81 0.59 -6.21
CA PHE A 151 -3.83 -0.49 -6.40
C PHE A 151 -3.27 -0.46 -7.82
N CYS A 152 -1.96 -0.48 -7.98
CA CYS A 152 -1.37 -0.43 -9.33
C CYS A 152 -0.14 -1.31 -9.45
N THR A 153 0.22 -1.64 -10.69
CA THR A 153 1.55 -2.21 -10.95
C THR A 153 2.60 -1.10 -10.97
N VAL A 154 3.81 -1.40 -10.49
CA VAL A 154 4.90 -0.42 -10.36
C VAL A 154 5.12 0.39 -11.66
N GLY A 155 5.21 -0.27 -12.82
CA GLY A 155 5.44 0.39 -14.11
C GLY A 155 4.26 1.16 -14.72
N THR A 156 3.07 1.11 -14.10
CA THR A 156 1.87 1.83 -14.59
C THR A 156 1.63 3.15 -13.89
N GLN A 157 2.36 3.41 -12.80
CA GLN A 157 2.32 4.68 -12.08
C GLN A 157 2.73 5.86 -12.98
N SER A 158 3.56 5.62 -14.00
CA SER A 158 4.11 6.66 -14.88
C SER A 158 3.19 7.13 -16.02
N ARG A 159 2.02 6.51 -16.25
CA ARG A 159 1.23 6.77 -17.49
C ARG A 159 -0.04 7.60 -17.29
N GLN A 160 -0.37 8.00 -16.07
CA GLN A 160 -1.52 8.86 -15.81
C GLN A 160 -1.07 10.32 -15.74
N GLN A 161 -1.21 11.01 -16.88
CA GLN A 161 -1.49 12.45 -17.02
C GLN A 161 -1.13 13.31 -15.78
N GLY A 162 0.12 13.74 -15.66
CA GLY A 162 0.50 14.91 -14.84
C GLY A 162 0.61 14.74 -13.32
N GLU A 163 1.26 13.67 -12.84
CA GLU A 163 1.75 13.48 -11.45
C GLU A 163 0.79 12.80 -10.45
N PRO A 164 0.73 11.45 -10.43
CA PRO A 164 0.00 10.69 -9.40
C PRO A 164 0.77 10.52 -8.08
N CYS A 165 2.11 10.61 -8.08
CA CYS A 165 2.91 10.49 -6.84
C CYS A 165 2.82 11.77 -5.99
N CYS A 166 2.92 12.94 -6.61
CA CYS A 166 3.02 14.23 -5.92
C CYS A 166 1.71 14.67 -5.21
N ARG A 167 0.58 14.04 -5.52
CA ARG A 167 -0.73 14.31 -4.88
C ARG A 167 -1.16 13.22 -3.90
N SER A 168 -0.38 12.15 -3.77
CA SER A 168 -0.69 11.04 -2.86
C SER A 168 0.01 11.28 -1.52
N HIS A 169 -0.77 11.42 -0.45
CA HIS A 169 -0.22 11.59 0.90
C HIS A 169 0.42 10.30 1.42
N HIS A 170 -0.05 9.14 0.93
CA HIS A 170 0.47 7.84 1.33
C HIS A 170 0.84 6.99 0.11
N VAL A 171 2.09 6.54 0.07
CA VAL A 171 2.57 5.58 -0.93
C VAL A 171 2.96 4.30 -0.23
N ILE A 172 2.34 3.19 -0.63
CA ILE A 172 2.59 1.87 -0.07
C ILE A 172 3.25 1.02 -1.14
N VAL A 173 4.47 0.57 -0.87
CA VAL A 173 5.18 -0.38 -1.73
C VAL A 173 5.04 -1.76 -1.12
N ASP A 174 4.19 -2.59 -1.72
CA ASP A 174 3.94 -3.95 -1.24
C ASP A 174 4.93 -4.96 -1.84
N GLU A 175 5.08 -6.08 -1.14
CA GLU A 175 5.88 -7.23 -1.59
C GLU A 175 7.34 -6.86 -1.96
N ILE A 176 7.99 -5.94 -1.21
CA ILE A 176 9.37 -5.48 -1.49
C ILE A 176 10.42 -6.61 -1.49
N HIS A 177 10.05 -7.78 -0.99
CA HIS A 177 10.89 -8.98 -0.97
C HIS A 177 10.95 -9.72 -2.30
N GLU A 178 10.06 -9.43 -3.27
CA GLU A 178 10.11 -10.06 -4.60
C GLU A 178 11.34 -9.59 -5.42
N ARG A 179 12.11 -8.58 -4.94
CA ARG A 179 13.34 -8.04 -5.57
C ARG A 179 13.18 -7.80 -7.08
N ASP A 180 12.08 -7.14 -7.44
CA ASP A 180 11.79 -6.72 -8.81
C ASP A 180 12.53 -5.41 -9.15
N ILE A 181 13.12 -5.34 -10.34
CA ILE A 181 13.91 -4.17 -10.78
C ILE A 181 13.08 -2.88 -10.82
N ASN A 182 11.79 -2.97 -11.13
CA ASN A 182 10.93 -1.79 -11.15
C ASN A 182 10.66 -1.31 -9.73
N THR A 183 10.48 -2.23 -8.78
CA THR A 183 10.35 -1.89 -7.36
C THR A 183 11.61 -1.21 -6.85
N ASP A 184 12.80 -1.74 -7.17
CA ASP A 184 14.07 -1.11 -6.76
C ASP A 184 14.21 0.31 -7.33
N PHE A 185 13.87 0.50 -8.62
CA PHE A 185 13.86 1.84 -9.23
C PHE A 185 12.86 2.79 -8.56
N LEU A 186 11.65 2.30 -8.24
CA LEU A 186 10.66 3.07 -7.51
C LEU A 186 11.18 3.49 -6.14
N LEU A 187 11.87 2.61 -5.40
CA LEU A 187 12.44 2.94 -4.09
C LEU A 187 13.49 4.04 -4.16
N VAL A 188 14.27 4.10 -5.25
CA VAL A 188 15.22 5.19 -5.49
C VAL A 188 14.48 6.52 -5.64
N VAL A 189 13.46 6.58 -6.50
CA VAL A 189 12.65 7.80 -6.70
C VAL A 189 11.95 8.21 -5.40
N LEU A 190 11.40 7.24 -4.66
CA LEU A 190 10.70 7.49 -3.41
C LEU A 190 11.59 8.04 -2.30
N ARG A 191 12.88 7.67 -2.27
CA ARG A 191 13.84 8.23 -1.32
C ARG A 191 14.03 9.74 -1.54
N ASP A 192 14.11 10.18 -2.80
CA ASP A 192 14.23 11.59 -3.14
C ASP A 192 12.92 12.35 -2.83
N VAL A 193 11.77 11.72 -3.10
CA VAL A 193 10.44 12.28 -2.78
C VAL A 193 10.29 12.55 -1.28
N VAL A 194 10.71 11.63 -0.41
CA VAL A 194 10.64 11.83 1.05
C VAL A 194 11.44 13.03 1.51
N GLN A 195 12.59 13.29 0.88
CA GLN A 195 13.42 14.45 1.24
C GLN A 195 12.84 15.76 0.70
N ALA A 196 12.19 15.73 -0.46
CA ALA A 196 11.58 16.91 -1.07
C ALA A 196 10.21 17.27 -0.49
N PHE A 197 9.43 16.27 -0.04
CA PHE A 197 8.05 16.41 0.42
C PHE A 197 7.85 15.79 1.81
N PRO A 198 8.10 16.54 2.90
CA PRO A 198 8.05 16.04 4.27
C PRO A 198 6.67 15.53 4.74
N ASP A 199 5.59 15.90 4.03
CA ASP A 199 4.22 15.51 4.36
C ASP A 199 3.84 14.15 3.74
N VAL A 200 4.63 13.62 2.80
CA VAL A 200 4.41 12.29 2.23
C VAL A 200 4.78 11.22 3.26
N ARG A 201 4.00 10.14 3.28
CA ARG A 201 4.27 8.95 4.09
C ARG A 201 4.48 7.75 3.19
N ILE A 202 5.60 7.07 3.39
CA ILE A 202 5.95 5.85 2.64
C ILE A 202 5.88 4.65 3.56
N ILE A 203 5.16 3.62 3.12
CA ILE A 203 5.01 2.37 3.85
C ILE A 203 5.57 1.25 2.98
N LEU A 204 6.59 0.56 3.47
CA LEU A 204 7.20 -0.58 2.78
C LEU A 204 6.71 -1.87 3.43
N MET A 205 6.05 -2.75 2.67
CA MET A 205 5.51 -3.99 3.21
C MET A 205 6.28 -5.21 2.70
N SER A 206 6.62 -6.12 3.61
CA SER A 206 7.38 -7.34 3.31
C SER A 206 6.82 -8.57 4.00
N ALA A 207 6.89 -9.73 3.33
CA ALA A 207 6.62 -11.02 3.95
C ALA A 207 7.81 -11.61 4.72
N THR A 208 9.03 -11.13 4.45
CA THR A 208 10.28 -11.72 4.94
C THR A 208 10.85 -10.97 6.15
N ILE A 209 11.69 -11.69 6.92
CA ILE A 209 12.35 -11.15 8.13
C ILE A 209 13.51 -10.22 7.77
N ASP A 210 14.23 -10.45 6.67
CA ASP A 210 15.37 -9.60 6.32
C ASP A 210 14.94 -8.30 5.63
N THR A 211 14.81 -7.25 6.45
CA THR A 211 14.47 -5.88 6.03
C THR A 211 15.60 -4.89 6.32
N THR A 212 16.79 -5.39 6.68
CA THR A 212 17.93 -4.60 7.17
C THR A 212 18.40 -3.60 6.12
N MET A 213 18.57 -4.08 4.89
CA MET A 213 18.98 -3.26 3.75
C MET A 213 18.02 -2.09 3.50
N PHE A 214 16.71 -2.34 3.52
CA PHE A 214 15.70 -1.28 3.32
C PHE A 214 15.70 -0.26 4.46
N ARG A 215 15.86 -0.72 5.70
CA ARG A 215 15.97 0.15 6.87
C ARG A 215 17.16 1.09 6.76
N GLU A 216 18.33 0.55 6.44
CA GLU A 216 19.56 1.34 6.27
C GLU A 216 19.43 2.33 5.11
N TYR A 217 18.81 1.90 4.01
CA TYR A 217 18.58 2.74 2.84
C TYR A 217 17.66 3.94 3.14
N PHE A 218 16.58 3.72 3.91
CA PHE A 218 15.63 4.75 4.34
C PHE A 218 15.93 5.31 5.74
N PHE A 219 17.14 5.82 5.94
CA PHE A 219 17.52 6.64 7.11
C PHE A 219 17.26 5.98 8.48
N ASN A 220 17.42 4.66 8.59
CA ASN A 220 17.12 3.90 9.81
C ASN A 220 15.65 4.00 10.27
N CYS A 221 14.71 4.01 9.33
CA CYS A 221 13.28 4.02 9.61
C CYS A 221 12.81 2.89 10.54
N PRO A 222 11.70 3.09 11.29
CA PRO A 222 11.14 2.07 12.18
C PRO A 222 10.61 0.85 11.41
N ILE A 223 10.71 -0.31 12.05
CA ILE A 223 10.17 -1.58 11.56
C ILE A 223 9.09 -2.04 12.54
N ILE A 224 7.89 -2.34 12.02
CA ILE A 224 6.81 -3.00 12.74
C ILE A 224 6.75 -4.46 12.33
N GLU A 225 6.68 -5.34 13.31
CA GLU A 225 6.63 -6.80 13.11
C GLU A 225 5.25 -7.34 13.44
N VAL A 226 4.52 -7.70 12.40
CA VAL A 226 3.20 -8.34 12.52
C VAL A 226 3.41 -9.85 12.66
N PHE A 227 3.31 -10.34 13.89
CA PHE A 227 3.37 -11.77 14.17
C PHE A 227 2.05 -12.45 13.80
N GLY A 228 2.12 -13.58 13.08
CA GLY A 228 0.96 -14.38 12.72
C GLY A 228 0.48 -15.29 13.87
N ARG A 229 -0.69 -15.92 13.69
CA ARG A 229 -1.04 -17.12 14.45
C ARG A 229 -0.17 -18.27 13.92
N THR A 230 0.86 -18.67 14.64
CA THR A 230 1.66 -19.84 14.26
C THR A 230 0.86 -21.11 14.53
N PHE A 231 0.44 -21.79 13.47
CA PHE A 231 0.03 -23.19 13.55
C PHE A 231 1.29 -24.06 13.32
N PRO A 232 1.52 -25.13 14.09
CA PRO A 232 2.68 -25.97 13.88
C PRO A 232 2.60 -26.61 12.48
N VAL A 233 3.57 -26.29 11.62
CA VAL A 233 3.75 -26.92 10.31
C VAL A 233 4.77 -28.05 10.48
N GLN A 234 4.42 -29.25 10.04
CA GLN A 234 5.37 -30.36 9.94
C GLN A 234 6.14 -30.24 8.62
N ASP A 235 7.40 -29.83 8.70
CA ASP A 235 8.29 -29.81 7.55
C ASP A 235 8.80 -31.23 7.25
N TYR A 236 8.34 -31.80 6.13
CA TYR A 236 8.88 -33.05 5.60
C TYR A 236 10.01 -32.74 4.61
N THR A 237 11.25 -32.77 5.08
CA THR A 237 12.42 -32.69 4.20
C THR A 237 12.60 -34.02 3.47
N VAL A 238 12.48 -34.01 2.14
CA VAL A 238 12.89 -35.16 1.31
C VAL A 238 14.39 -35.32 1.45
N LYS A 239 14.83 -36.43 2.08
CA LYS A 239 16.25 -36.82 2.06
C LYS A 239 16.64 -37.03 0.60
N ALA A 240 17.56 -36.21 0.10
CA ALA A 240 18.07 -36.31 -1.26
C ALA A 240 18.75 -37.68 -1.45
N THR A 241 18.05 -38.63 -2.05
CA THR A 241 18.69 -39.79 -2.66
C THR A 241 19.33 -39.30 -3.96
N ARG A 242 20.66 -39.29 -4.03
CA ARG A 242 21.36 -39.11 -5.31
C ARG A 242 20.93 -40.24 -6.23
N THR A 243 20.10 -39.94 -7.22
CA THR A 243 19.86 -40.84 -8.34
C THR A 243 19.79 -40.01 -9.61
N ASN A 244 20.50 -40.53 -10.61
CA ASN A 244 20.97 -39.85 -11.80
C ASN A 244 19.85 -39.35 -12.72
N HIS A 245 20.24 -38.39 -13.57
CA HIS A 245 19.60 -37.96 -14.81
C HIS A 245 18.37 -38.76 -15.27
N ILE A 246 17.23 -38.09 -15.36
CA ILE A 246 16.16 -38.50 -16.28
C ILE A 246 16.32 -37.64 -17.53
N GLU A 247 16.94 -38.22 -18.55
CA GLU A 247 16.72 -37.82 -19.94
C GLU A 247 15.22 -37.90 -20.22
N LYS A 248 14.61 -36.77 -20.59
CA LYS A 248 13.28 -36.78 -21.20
C LYS A 248 13.44 -37.31 -22.64
N LYS A 249 13.09 -38.58 -22.83
CA LYS A 249 12.81 -39.18 -24.13
C LYS A 249 11.37 -39.71 -24.12
N TYR A 250 10.68 -39.52 -25.24
CA TYR A 250 9.34 -40.00 -25.64
C TYR A 250 8.15 -39.15 -25.10
N PHE A 251 7.22 -38.61 -25.89
CA PHE A 251 6.87 -38.71 -27.33
C PHE A 251 6.65 -37.31 -27.92
#